data_AF-A0A958ALY0-F1
#
_entry.id   AF-A0A958ALY0-F1
#
_cell.length_a   1.000
_cell.length_b   1.000
_cell.length_c   1.000
_cell.angle_alpha   90.00
_cell.angle_beta   90.00
_cell.angle_gamma   90.00
#
_symmetry.space_group_name_H-M   'P 1'
#
loop_
_entity.id
_entity.type
_entity.pdbx_description
1 polymer ?
#
loop_
_entity_poly.entity_id
_entity_poly.type
_entity_poly.pdbx_seq_one_letter_code
_entity_poly.pdbx_strand_id
1 'polypeptide(L)'
;MRRTFREILVTIVGFVVASIIPAAVLSIRWPIDGMYKVESIVVSFAIAYPFSAAATVLLGLPAFFVLKPFRPGRWWAALAVGFVIGVVVAITVQLPSISDLKVLPIYGSLGAVSALVFWLIWKCGAEEG
;
A
#
# COMPACT_ATOMS: atom_id res chain seq x y z
N MET A 1 -26.01 -2.64 -13.37
CA MET A 1 -24.96 -1.73 -13.91
C MET A 1 -24.43 -0.73 -12.88
N ARG A 2 -25.28 0.01 -12.14
CA ARG A 2 -24.82 0.99 -11.12
C ARG A 2 -24.00 0.39 -9.95
N ARG A 3 -24.33 -0.83 -9.51
CA ARG A 3 -23.64 -1.51 -8.38
C ARG A 3 -22.16 -1.83 -8.70
N THR A 4 -21.90 -2.37 -9.89
CA THR A 4 -20.55 -2.72 -10.37
C THR A 4 -19.66 -1.49 -10.53
N PHE A 5 -20.20 -0.37 -11.04
CA PHE A 5 -19.43 0.87 -11.21
C PHE A 5 -18.97 1.45 -9.86
N ARG A 6 -19.84 1.43 -8.85
CA ARG A 6 -19.49 1.89 -7.49
C ARG A 6 -18.41 1.02 -6.85
N GLU A 7 -18.51 -0.31 -6.97
CA GLU A 7 -17.47 -1.22 -6.47
C GLU A 7 -16.09 -0.94 -7.09
N ILE A 8 -16.05 -0.70 -8.40
CA ILE A 8 -14.81 -0.36 -9.11
C ILE A 8 -14.25 0.96 -8.58
N LEU A 9 -15.09 1.99 -8.42
CA LEU A 9 -14.66 3.31 -7.95
C LEU A 9 -14.11 3.25 -6.52
N VAL A 10 -14.80 2.56 -5.60
CA VAL A 10 -14.32 2.37 -4.22
C VAL A 10 -13.00 1.60 -4.20
N THR A 11 -12.84 0.59 -5.07
CA THR A 11 -11.60 -0.18 -5.17
C THR A 11 -10.45 0.71 -5.65
N ILE A 12 -10.66 1.51 -6.70
CA ILE A 12 -9.66 2.45 -7.22
C ILE A 12 -9.27 3.47 -6.16
N VAL A 13 -10.26 4.10 -5.51
CA VAL A 13 -10.03 5.07 -4.44
C VAL A 13 -9.27 4.43 -3.27
N GLY A 14 -9.65 3.21 -2.88
CA GLY A 14 -8.96 2.45 -1.84
C GLY A 14 -7.49 2.23 -2.14
N PHE A 15 -7.15 1.83 -3.38
CA PHE A 15 -5.76 1.64 -3.79
C PHE A 15 -4.96 2.94 -3.85
N VAL A 16 -5.58 4.01 -4.38
CA VAL A 16 -4.98 5.35 -4.43
C VAL A 16 -4.66 5.83 -3.02
N VAL A 17 -5.62 5.79 -2.10
CA VAL A 17 -5.43 6.25 -0.71
C VAL A 17 -4.42 5.36 0.03
N ALA A 18 -4.48 4.04 -0.14
CA ALA A 18 -3.53 3.12 0.48
C ALA A 18 -2.08 3.40 0.05
N SER A 19 -1.85 3.79 -1.21
CA SER A 19 -0.51 4.08 -1.74
C SER A 19 0.13 5.36 -1.17
N ILE A 20 -0.67 6.26 -0.59
CA ILE A 20 -0.17 7.48 0.07
C ILE A 20 0.72 7.14 1.26
N ILE A 21 0.38 6.08 2.01
CA ILE A 21 1.08 5.70 3.25
C ILE A 21 2.56 5.35 2.97
N PRO A 22 2.88 4.39 2.07
CA PRO A 22 4.27 4.09 1.75
C PRO A 22 4.99 5.28 1.12
N ALA A 23 4.35 6.05 0.26
CA ALA A 23 4.97 7.24 -0.35
C ALA A 23 5.33 8.32 0.70
N ALA A 24 4.44 8.57 1.66
CA ALA A 24 4.67 9.51 2.76
C ALA A 24 5.82 9.03 3.66
N VAL A 25 5.84 7.75 4.03
CA VAL A 25 6.90 7.24 4.90
C VAL A 25 8.25 7.20 4.18
N LEU A 26 8.28 6.81 2.90
CA LEU A 26 9.51 6.82 2.10
C LEU A 26 10.07 8.24 1.95
N SER A 27 9.22 9.22 1.65
CA SER A 27 9.65 10.61 1.46
C SER A 27 10.15 11.28 2.74
N ILE A 28 9.55 10.95 3.89
CA ILE A 28 10.01 11.44 5.20
C ILE A 28 11.34 10.79 5.60
N ARG A 29 11.52 9.50 5.31
CA ARG A 29 12.67 8.72 5.76
C ARG A 29 13.89 8.86 4.86
N TRP A 30 13.68 9.07 3.56
CA TRP A 30 14.72 9.22 2.55
C TRP A 30 14.44 10.45 1.66
N PRO A 31 14.56 11.67 2.22
CA PRO A 31 14.50 12.89 1.42
C PRO A 31 15.69 12.94 0.45
N ILE A 32 15.46 13.44 -0.78
CA ILE A 32 16.44 13.44 -1.86
C ILE A 32 17.71 14.21 -1.49
N ASP A 33 17.56 15.35 -0.82
CA ASP A 33 18.70 16.20 -0.48
C ASP A 33 19.37 15.79 0.86
N GLY A 34 18.88 14.72 1.50
CA GLY A 34 19.31 14.29 2.84
C GLY A 34 18.94 15.26 3.97
N MET A 35 18.42 16.44 3.64
CA MET A 35 17.97 17.48 4.57
C MET A 35 16.48 17.32 4.84
N TYR A 36 16.07 17.37 6.12
CA TYR A 36 14.66 17.34 6.54
C TYR A 36 13.94 18.67 6.29
N LYS A 37 14.11 19.24 5.10
CA LYS A 37 13.36 20.42 4.64
C LYS A 37 12.04 19.96 4.04
N VAL A 38 10.97 20.71 4.32
CA VAL A 38 9.62 20.43 3.80
C VAL A 38 9.63 20.29 2.27
N GLU A 39 10.36 21.15 1.58
CA GLU A 39 10.52 21.11 0.12
C GLU A 39 11.09 19.78 -0.37
N SER A 40 12.15 19.27 0.27
CA SER A 40 12.75 17.98 -0.10
C SER A 40 11.78 16.81 0.12
N ILE A 41 11.00 16.85 1.21
CA ILE A 41 9.98 15.83 1.50
C ILE A 41 8.86 15.86 0.44
N VAL A 42 8.39 17.06 0.05
CA VAL A 42 7.35 17.21 -0.98
C VAL A 42 7.83 16.69 -2.33
N VAL A 43 9.05 17.03 -2.73
CA VAL A 43 9.65 16.53 -3.99
C VAL A 43 9.84 15.02 -3.95
N SER A 44 10.40 14.48 -2.85
CA SER A 44 10.53 13.03 -2.65
C SER A 44 9.18 12.32 -2.65
N PHE A 45 8.13 12.92 -2.09
CA PHE A 45 6.78 12.36 -2.13
C PHE A 45 6.24 12.31 -3.56
N ALA A 46 6.36 13.41 -4.30
CA ALA A 46 5.91 13.48 -5.69
C ALA A 46 6.59 12.43 -6.58
N ILE A 47 7.87 12.12 -6.30
CA ILE A 47 8.62 11.08 -7.00
C ILE A 47 8.25 9.68 -6.49
N ALA A 48 8.15 9.46 -5.19
CA ALA A 48 7.88 8.14 -4.60
C ALA A 48 6.43 7.67 -4.83
N TYR A 49 5.48 8.60 -4.89
CA TYR A 49 4.06 8.32 -5.04
C TYR A 49 3.71 7.46 -6.29
N PRO A 50 4.15 7.77 -7.52
CA PRO A 50 3.84 6.93 -8.68
C PRO A 50 4.38 5.52 -8.55
N PHE A 51 5.58 5.32 -7.98
CA PHE A 51 6.14 3.98 -7.74
C PHE A 51 5.35 3.23 -6.68
N SER A 52 4.97 3.92 -5.61
CA SER A 52 4.11 3.39 -4.56
C SER A 52 2.74 2.96 -5.10
N ALA A 53 2.10 3.82 -5.89
CA ALA A 53 0.82 3.54 -6.53
C ALA A 53 0.93 2.36 -7.51
N ALA A 54 1.98 2.31 -8.33
CA ALA A 54 2.24 1.20 -9.23
C ALA A 54 2.42 -0.12 -8.46
N ALA A 55 3.24 -0.15 -7.41
CA ALA A 55 3.42 -1.35 -6.58
C ALA A 55 2.11 -1.79 -5.91
N THR A 56 1.32 -0.83 -5.40
CA THR A 56 0.04 -1.09 -4.75
C THR A 56 -0.98 -1.67 -5.73
N VAL A 57 -1.03 -1.16 -6.97
CA VAL A 57 -1.91 -1.70 -8.01
C VAL A 57 -1.41 -3.06 -8.49
N LEU A 58 -0.13 -3.19 -8.81
CA LEU A 58 0.45 -4.42 -9.36
C LEU A 58 0.40 -5.59 -8.39
N LEU A 59 0.60 -5.36 -7.09
CA LEU A 59 0.62 -6.42 -6.08
C LEU A 59 -0.70 -6.51 -5.30
N GLY A 60 -1.27 -5.36 -4.95
CA GLY A 60 -2.49 -5.29 -4.16
C GLY A 60 -3.74 -5.69 -4.94
N LEU A 61 -3.85 -5.33 -6.23
CA LEU A 61 -5.03 -5.69 -7.02
C LEU A 61 -5.15 -7.21 -7.23
N PRO A 62 -4.10 -7.96 -7.64
CA PRO A 62 -4.18 -9.41 -7.72
C PRO A 62 -4.45 -10.05 -6.36
N ALA A 63 -3.77 -9.59 -5.30
CA ALA A 63 -4.01 -10.10 -3.95
C ALA A 63 -5.47 -9.89 -3.52
N PHE A 64 -6.06 -8.72 -3.81
CA PHE A 64 -7.46 -8.46 -3.56
C PHE A 64 -8.38 -9.39 -4.33
N PHE A 65 -8.15 -9.63 -5.62
CA PHE A 65 -8.97 -10.55 -6.41
C PHE A 65 -8.87 -12.00 -5.92
N VAL A 66 -7.68 -12.45 -5.51
CA VAL A 66 -7.49 -13.78 -4.92
C VAL A 66 -8.23 -13.90 -3.59
N LEU A 67 -8.29 -12.83 -2.80
CA LEU A 67 -8.95 -12.82 -1.49
C LEU A 67 -10.45 -12.55 -1.56
N LYS A 68 -10.95 -11.90 -2.63
CA LYS A 68 -12.35 -11.52 -2.79
C LYS A 68 -13.33 -12.68 -2.56
N PRO A 69 -13.11 -13.91 -3.08
CA PRO A 69 -13.98 -15.06 -2.83
C PRO A 69 -14.04 -15.50 -1.36
N PHE A 70 -12.94 -15.31 -0.63
CA PHE A 70 -12.83 -15.74 0.76
C PHE A 70 -13.57 -14.80 1.74
N ARG A 71 -14.16 -13.70 1.23
CA ARG A 71 -14.84 -12.66 2.02
C ARG A 71 -14.02 -12.36 3.28
N PRO A 72 -12.84 -11.73 3.19
CA PRO A 72 -12.06 -11.37 4.36
C PRO A 72 -12.83 -10.28 5.13
N GLY A 73 -13.91 -10.65 5.82
CA GLY A 73 -14.67 -9.81 6.74
C GLY A 73 -13.89 -9.57 8.04
N ARG A 74 -12.64 -10.01 8.08
CA ARG A 74 -11.73 -10.00 9.21
C ARG A 74 -10.52 -9.16 8.85
N TRP A 75 -10.39 -8.01 9.49
CA TRP A 75 -9.31 -7.03 9.27
C TRP A 75 -7.90 -7.62 9.44
N TRP A 76 -7.73 -8.64 10.29
CA TRP A 76 -6.46 -9.34 10.48
C TRP A 76 -5.98 -10.06 9.20
N ALA A 77 -6.88 -10.51 8.32
CA ALA A 77 -6.48 -11.10 7.05
C ALA A 77 -5.89 -10.05 6.10
N ALA A 78 -6.47 -8.84 6.08
CA ALA A 78 -5.94 -7.71 5.31
C ALA A 78 -4.54 -7.31 5.83
N LEU A 79 -4.35 -7.26 7.15
CA LEU A 79 -3.04 -7.01 7.75
C LEU A 79 -2.00 -8.06 7.36
N ALA A 80 -2.34 -9.35 7.46
CA ALA A 80 -1.43 -10.43 7.14
C ALA A 80 -0.98 -10.37 5.67
N VAL A 81 -1.93 -10.15 4.75
CA VAL A 81 -1.64 -10.03 3.32
C VAL A 81 -0.82 -8.79 3.03
N GLY A 82 -1.20 -7.64 3.60
CA GLY A 82 -0.45 -6.41 3.46
C GLY A 82 0.98 -6.56 3.96
N PHE A 83 1.17 -7.25 5.08
CA PHE A 83 2.50 -7.54 5.63
C PHE A 83 3.35 -8.37 4.67
N VAL A 84 2.78 -9.46 4.13
CA VAL A 84 3.49 -10.33 3.17
C VAL A 84 3.85 -9.54 1.90
N ILE A 85 2.93 -8.75 1.35
CA ILE A 85 3.21 -7.88 0.19
C ILE A 85 4.34 -6.89 0.52
N GLY A 86 4.28 -6.25 1.69
CA GLY A 86 5.32 -5.32 2.15
C GLY A 86 6.70 -5.99 2.25
N VAL A 87 6.76 -7.22 2.76
CA VAL A 87 8.01 -8.01 2.80
C VAL A 87 8.52 -8.32 1.40
N VAL A 88 7.66 -8.70 0.46
CA VAL A 88 8.04 -8.92 -0.95
C VAL A 88 8.57 -7.63 -1.58
N VAL A 89 7.96 -6.49 -1.29
CA VAL A 89 8.46 -5.17 -1.74
C VAL A 89 9.83 -4.86 -1.14
N ALA A 90 10.07 -5.11 0.14
CA ALA A 90 11.39 -4.91 0.73
C ALA A 90 12.47 -5.77 0.08
N ILE A 91 12.19 -7.05 -0.17
CA ILE A 91 13.13 -7.97 -0.82
C ILE A 91 13.44 -7.49 -2.25
N THR A 92 12.42 -7.08 -3.00
CA THR A 92 12.60 -6.61 -4.39
C THR A 92 13.38 -5.30 -4.47
N VAL A 93 13.16 -4.38 -3.54
CA VAL A 93 13.88 -3.09 -3.49
C VAL A 93 15.35 -3.27 -3.06
N GLN A 94 15.67 -4.28 -2.26
CA GLN A 94 17.04 -4.51 -1.77
C GLN A 94 17.92 -5.38 -2.66
N LEU A 95 17.38 -6.01 -3.70
CA LEU A 95 18.18 -6.83 -4.61
C LEU A 95 19.20 -5.95 -5.38
N PRO A 96 20.47 -6.37 -5.49
CA PRO A 96 21.05 -7.67 -5.08
C PRO A 96 21.63 -7.72 -3.64
N SER A 97 21.71 -6.60 -2.94
CA SER A 97 22.30 -6.49 -1.60
C SER A 97 21.27 -6.79 -0.50
N ILE A 98 21.07 -8.06 -0.15
CA ILE A 98 20.25 -8.50 1.01
C ILE A 98 21.02 -8.25 2.32
N SER A 99 21.43 -7.00 2.55
CA SER A 99 22.32 -6.66 3.66
C SER A 99 21.57 -6.34 4.95
N ASP A 100 20.30 -5.91 4.86
CA ASP A 100 19.59 -5.36 6.02
C ASP A 100 18.17 -5.94 6.21
N LEU A 101 18.12 -7.07 6.91
CA LEU A 101 16.88 -7.71 7.36
C LEU A 101 16.04 -6.81 8.29
N LYS A 102 16.62 -5.74 8.87
CA LYS A 102 15.87 -4.82 9.77
C LYS A 102 14.83 -4.01 9.03
N VAL A 103 14.92 -3.95 7.70
CA VAL A 103 13.99 -3.23 6.85
C VAL A 103 12.71 -4.03 6.58
N LEU A 104 12.76 -5.37 6.69
CA LEU A 104 11.60 -6.25 6.52
C LEU A 104 10.41 -5.88 7.43
N PRO A 105 10.55 -5.73 8.76
CA PRO A 105 9.43 -5.34 9.61
C PRO A 105 8.90 -3.94 9.29
N ILE A 106 9.74 -3.02 8.79
CA ILE A 106 9.33 -1.67 8.40
C ILE A 106 8.41 -1.73 7.18
N TYR A 107 8.85 -2.36 6.09
CA TYR A 107 8.02 -2.46 4.88
C TYR A 107 6.81 -3.38 5.08
N GLY A 108 6.95 -4.45 5.85
CA GLY A 108 5.83 -5.31 6.23
C GLY A 108 4.77 -4.53 6.99
N SER A 109 5.14 -3.74 8.01
CA SER A 109 4.18 -2.91 8.73
C SER A 109 3.54 -1.83 7.83
N LEU A 110 4.29 -1.21 6.92
CA LEU A 110 3.73 -0.28 5.93
C LEU A 110 2.71 -0.94 5.02
N GLY A 111 3.03 -2.12 4.49
CA GLY A 111 2.11 -2.90 3.67
C GLY A 111 0.85 -3.30 4.45
N ALA A 112 1.00 -3.70 5.71
CA ALA A 112 -0.12 -4.04 6.60
C ALA A 112 -1.04 -2.84 6.83
N VAL A 113 -0.50 -1.68 7.19
CA VAL A 113 -1.27 -0.44 7.40
C VAL A 113 -1.98 -0.01 6.10
N SER A 114 -1.30 -0.10 4.96
CA SER A 114 -1.88 0.22 3.65
C SER A 114 -3.05 -0.70 3.30
N ALA A 115 -2.88 -2.01 3.51
CA ALA A 115 -3.93 -2.99 3.28
C ALA A 115 -5.11 -2.82 4.25
N LEU A 116 -4.86 -2.40 5.49
CA LEU A 116 -5.93 -2.08 6.44
C LEU A 116 -6.74 -0.86 6.00
N VAL A 117 -6.07 0.22 5.55
CA VAL A 117 -6.75 1.41 5.02
C VAL A 117 -7.58 1.06 3.79
N PHE A 118 -7.01 0.29 2.86
CA PHE A 118 -7.76 -0.22 1.71
C PHE A 118 -8.99 -1.02 2.16
N TRP A 119 -8.83 -1.93 3.13
CA TRP A 119 -9.91 -2.76 3.63
C TRP A 119 -11.03 -1.95 4.28
N LEU A 120 -10.70 -0.90 5.04
CA LEU A 120 -11.68 -0.01 5.67
C LEU A 120 -12.51 0.73 4.62
N ILE A 121 -11.85 1.30 3.59
CA ILE A 121 -12.52 2.02 2.50
C ILE A 121 -13.42 1.05 1.73
N TRP A 122 -12.90 -0.12 1.37
CA TRP A 122 -13.64 -1.15 0.66
C TRP A 122 -14.85 -1.64 1.46
N LYS A 123 -14.69 -1.88 2.77
CA LYS A 123 -15.78 -2.34 3.64
C LYS A 123 -16.89 -1.30 3.78
N CYS A 124 -16.56 -0.03 4.00
CA CYS A 124 -17.57 1.04 4.05
C CYS A 124 -18.36 1.11 2.74
N GLY A 125 -17.66 1.00 1.60
CA GLY A 125 -18.31 0.96 0.29
C GLY A 125 -19.12 -0.31 0.01
N ALA A 126 -18.91 -1.40 0.75
CA ALA A 126 -19.65 -2.65 0.60
C ALA A 126 -20.90 -2.74 1.49
N GLU A 127 -20.94 -2.05 2.63
CA GLU A 127 -22.08 -2.09 3.57
C GLU A 127 -23.27 -1.21 3.11
N GLU A 128 -23.03 -0.16 2.33
CA GLU A 128 -24.07 0.75 1.83
C GLU A 128 -24.80 0.25 0.55
N GLY A 129 -24.70 -1.03 0.16
CA GLY A 129 -25.17 -1.50 -1.16
C GLY A 129 -25.73 -2.89 -1.21
#